data_AF-A0ABD1JNA1-F1
#
_entry.id   AF-A0ABD1JNA1-F1
#
_cell.length_a   1.000
_cell.length_b   1.000
_cell.length_c   1.000
_cell.angle_alpha   90.00
_cell.angle_beta   90.00
_cell.angle_gamma   90.00
#
_symmetry.space_group_name_H-M   'P 1'
#
loop_
_entity.id
_entity.type
_entity.pdbx_description
1 polymer ?
#
loop_
_entity_poly.entity_id
_entity_poly.type
_entity_poly.pdbx_seq_one_letter_code
_entity_poly.pdbx_strand_id
1 'polypeptide(L)'
;MGNVGHFPEEGYELFRVAEKSHGNWMKLYLEGNTSEVLGNMGRKVLRQYLEALRAMSSALSRQMGKYDMYSMVVGTILLMQTLLLLLLAMPEALSGCAVVDVPVGTALGSLPFYLLCLLCGALHMALCTSAGSSCYFCALPWALVFAVIACSAALLCALVAMAARRLAPGSKSPTKSSSPGWELSELDVLLLAGTVGHTLSLGASSFVEEEHQSWYFLLNTLCLAVFQDVCRKYFRERRRRASQGGGPDSEYDEPLLPSCKENRPLPSVAPGDDPDSSPLADLGVSRGSEKWLALATPPLTLACCRLLRSLNQTGVQWAHLPDLSHWLNSGEHKVVLSLLSVASLVLVFVLVQRRCSTVSKMALALGLLGVYSYRAAAGSVLFPWQHSSRAASKGTVEARFVYVFVLGILFTGAKDLLRSQLVSAEARLRSRGLWEVYSGVVLLVALLLRAHNLPTLAACLLVQSLMAQFIWKRLHYDAAQTTIMHYWFGQAFFYFQGNSNNIATVDISVGFVGLESYVEAPAIFLTALSTYAGPLLWACHLVCYLSSERDRSSGALGHGCYCFALLRSVPAVFYVLLVTVLRYHLFIWSVFSPKLLYEAMHTLVTALICIFFTFMDQSPPSSRA
;
A
#
# COMPACT_ATOMS: atom_id res chain seq x y z
N MET A 1 -38.57 17.10 -3.40
CA MET A 1 -38.97 17.02 -4.82
C MET A 1 -39.23 18.43 -5.32
N GLY A 2 -38.18 19.12 -5.79
CA GLY A 2 -38.31 20.41 -6.45
C GLY A 2 -38.34 20.19 -7.95
N ASN A 3 -39.31 20.78 -8.64
CA ASN A 3 -39.46 20.75 -10.09
C ASN A 3 -38.13 21.07 -10.78
N VAL A 4 -37.47 20.03 -11.33
CA VAL A 4 -36.47 20.22 -12.37
C VAL A 4 -37.27 20.63 -13.61
N GLY A 5 -37.36 21.95 -13.83
CA GLY A 5 -37.90 22.49 -15.07
C GLY A 5 -37.15 21.83 -16.22
N HIS A 6 -37.86 21.00 -16.99
CA HIS A 6 -37.38 20.43 -18.22
C HIS A 6 -37.32 21.57 -19.23
N PHE A 7 -36.23 22.35 -19.22
CA PHE A 7 -35.97 23.29 -20.32
C PHE A 7 -35.88 22.45 -21.60
N PRO A 8 -36.68 22.75 -22.64
CA PRO A 8 -36.54 22.04 -23.91
C PRO A 8 -35.11 22.24 -24.39
N GLU A 9 -34.35 21.15 -24.51
CA GLU A 9 -32.96 21.23 -24.93
C GLU A 9 -32.94 21.84 -26.33
N GLU A 10 -32.24 22.98 -26.48
CA GLU A 10 -32.11 23.74 -27.73
C GLU A 10 -31.77 22.83 -28.93
N GLY A 11 -30.93 21.81 -28.71
CA GLY A 11 -30.59 20.82 -29.73
C GLY A 11 -31.75 19.93 -30.17
N TYR A 12 -32.66 19.57 -29.26
CA TYR A 12 -33.86 18.80 -29.57
C TYR A 12 -34.88 19.62 -30.38
N GLU A 13 -35.04 20.90 -30.07
CA GLU A 13 -35.90 21.80 -30.86
C GLU A 13 -35.33 22.03 -32.27
N LEU A 14 -34.01 22.22 -32.39
CA LEU A 14 -33.33 22.29 -33.69
C LEU A 14 -33.53 21.00 -34.51
N PHE A 15 -33.50 19.84 -33.86
CA PHE A 15 -33.78 18.55 -34.51
C PHE A 15 -35.23 18.49 -35.02
N ARG A 16 -36.22 18.90 -34.22
CA ARG A 16 -37.64 18.94 -34.65
C ARG A 16 -37.85 19.86 -35.85
N VAL A 17 -37.16 21.00 -35.89
CA VAL A 17 -37.21 21.94 -37.03
C VAL A 17 -36.57 21.31 -38.28
N ALA A 18 -35.45 20.60 -38.13
CA ALA A 18 -34.79 19.89 -39.21
C ALA A 18 -35.67 18.77 -39.77
N GLU A 19 -36.31 17.97 -38.91
CA GLU A 19 -37.22 16.89 -39.27
C GLU A 19 -38.43 17.40 -40.07
N LYS A 20 -39.07 18.49 -39.62
CA LYS A 20 -40.18 19.10 -40.36
C LYS A 20 -39.74 19.64 -41.73
N SER A 21 -38.56 20.24 -41.81
CA SER A 21 -37.99 20.76 -43.06
C SER A 21 -37.62 19.62 -44.03
N HIS A 22 -37.14 18.50 -43.49
CA HIS A 22 -36.85 17.28 -44.25
C HIS A 22 -38.13 16.66 -44.82
N GLY A 23 -39.21 16.57 -44.04
CA GLY A 23 -40.50 16.08 -44.53
C GLY A 23 -41.03 16.89 -45.72
N ASN A 24 -40.91 18.23 -45.67
CA ASN A 24 -41.28 19.11 -46.77
C ASN A 24 -40.40 18.92 -48.01
N TRP A 25 -39.09 18.73 -47.81
CA TRP A 25 -38.15 18.42 -48.90
C TRP A 25 -38.47 17.08 -49.56
N MET A 26 -38.76 16.04 -48.77
CA MET A 26 -39.10 14.71 -49.26
C MET A 26 -40.39 14.74 -50.09
N LYS A 27 -41.40 15.49 -49.64
CA LYS A 27 -42.66 15.65 -50.38
C LYS A 27 -42.43 16.27 -51.77
N LEU A 28 -41.63 17.34 -51.85
CA LEU A 28 -41.30 18.01 -53.11
C LEU A 28 -40.40 17.18 -54.03
N TYR A 29 -39.53 16.34 -53.45
CA TYR A 29 -38.71 15.39 -54.20
C TYR A 29 -39.58 14.29 -54.82
N LEU A 30 -40.53 13.74 -54.06
CA LEU A 30 -41.49 12.73 -54.53
C LEU A 30 -42.47 13.28 -55.59
N GLU A 31 -42.79 14.57 -55.55
CA GLU A 31 -43.58 15.28 -56.56
C GLU A 31 -42.81 15.54 -57.88
N GLY A 32 -41.56 15.08 -58.00
CA GLY A 32 -40.78 15.10 -59.25
C GLY A 32 -40.08 16.43 -59.57
N ASN A 33 -39.93 17.32 -58.59
CA ASN A 33 -39.35 18.64 -58.79
C ASN A 33 -37.81 18.57 -58.82
N THR A 34 -37.19 18.65 -60.01
CA THR A 34 -35.72 18.58 -60.19
C THR A 34 -35.02 19.94 -60.22
N SER A 35 -35.65 20.98 -59.65
CA SER A 35 -35.09 22.33 -59.67
C SER A 35 -33.86 22.48 -58.77
N GLU A 36 -32.97 23.41 -59.14
CA GLU A 36 -31.84 23.85 -58.30
C GLU A 36 -32.30 24.29 -56.89
N VAL A 37 -33.55 24.74 -56.78
CA VAL A 37 -34.23 25.08 -55.53
C VAL A 37 -34.37 23.85 -54.61
N LEU A 38 -34.70 22.67 -55.15
CA LEU A 38 -34.77 21.44 -54.35
C LEU A 38 -33.38 21.03 -53.83
N GLY A 39 -32.34 21.19 -54.66
CA GLY A 39 -30.95 20.96 -54.24
C GLY A 39 -30.48 21.93 -53.16
N ASN A 40 -30.86 23.21 -53.25
CA ASN A 40 -30.60 24.23 -52.24
C ASN A 40 -31.34 23.92 -50.92
N MET A 41 -32.57 23.44 -51.02
CA MET A 41 -33.37 23.07 -49.86
C MET A 41 -32.84 21.81 -49.17
N GLY A 42 -32.37 20.81 -49.93
CA GLY A 42 -31.67 19.64 -49.37
C GLY A 42 -30.39 20.02 -48.65
N ARG A 43 -29.57 20.91 -49.22
CA ARG A 43 -28.38 21.48 -48.56
C ARG A 43 -28.71 22.26 -47.28
N LYS A 44 -29.91 22.87 -47.20
CA LYS A 44 -30.40 23.57 -46.00
C LYS A 44 -30.80 22.56 -44.91
N VAL A 45 -31.55 21.52 -45.27
CA VAL A 45 -31.95 20.44 -44.34
C VAL A 45 -30.71 19.74 -43.76
N LEU A 46 -29.72 19.42 -44.59
CA LEU A 46 -28.47 18.82 -44.12
C LEU A 46 -27.75 19.72 -43.09
N ARG A 47 -27.67 21.03 -43.36
CA ARG A 47 -27.11 22.01 -42.41
C ARG A 47 -27.85 22.04 -41.08
N GLN A 48 -29.18 22.02 -41.12
CA GLN A 48 -30.02 22.01 -39.92
C GLN A 48 -29.80 20.76 -39.06
N TYR A 49 -29.66 19.57 -39.68
CA TYR A 49 -29.32 18.35 -38.94
C TYR A 49 -27.92 18.40 -38.33
N LEU A 50 -26.92 18.92 -39.05
CA LEU A 50 -25.57 19.08 -38.52
C LEU A 50 -25.52 20.09 -37.35
N GLU A 51 -26.29 21.17 -37.43
CA GLU A 51 -26.44 22.14 -36.34
C GLU A 51 -27.12 21.52 -35.11
N ALA A 52 -28.21 20.76 -35.31
CA ALA A 52 -28.89 20.04 -34.25
C ALA A 52 -27.97 19.02 -33.57
N LEU A 53 -27.22 18.22 -34.36
CA LEU A 53 -26.23 17.27 -33.85
C LEU A 53 -25.12 17.94 -33.04
N ARG A 54 -24.58 19.08 -33.51
CA ARG A 54 -23.58 19.86 -32.76
C ARG A 54 -24.16 20.40 -31.45
N ALA A 55 -25.38 20.94 -31.49
CA ALA A 55 -26.04 21.46 -30.30
C ALA A 55 -26.29 20.35 -29.27
N MET A 56 -26.83 19.20 -29.67
CA MET A 56 -27.04 18.03 -28.80
C MET A 56 -25.73 17.47 -28.26
N SER A 57 -24.69 17.33 -29.10
CA SER A 57 -23.35 16.90 -28.67
C SER A 57 -22.75 17.87 -27.64
N SER A 58 -22.92 19.18 -27.84
CA SER A 58 -22.45 20.20 -26.90
C SER A 58 -23.24 20.19 -25.59
N ALA A 59 -24.55 19.96 -25.63
CA ALA A 59 -25.41 19.85 -24.46
C ALA A 59 -25.07 18.59 -23.66
N LEU A 60 -24.89 17.45 -24.33
CA LEU A 60 -24.44 16.20 -23.73
C LEU A 60 -23.05 16.39 -23.09
N SER A 61 -22.11 17.03 -23.80
CA SER A 61 -20.78 17.35 -23.26
C SER A 61 -20.84 18.26 -22.03
N ARG A 62 -21.79 19.20 -21.96
CA ARG A 62 -22.04 20.06 -20.79
C ARG A 62 -22.72 19.32 -19.64
N GLN A 63 -23.55 18.31 -19.93
CA GLN A 63 -24.23 17.50 -18.91
C GLN A 63 -23.35 16.37 -18.34
N MET A 64 -22.42 15.83 -19.13
CA MET A 64 -21.57 14.70 -18.73
C MET A 64 -20.49 15.01 -17.69
N GLY A 65 -20.40 16.23 -17.15
CA GLY A 65 -19.43 16.55 -16.10
C GLY A 65 -19.73 17.83 -15.32
N LYS A 66 -20.71 17.80 -14.40
CA LYS A 66 -20.80 18.83 -13.35
C LYS A 66 -19.88 18.42 -12.19
N TYR A 67 -18.72 19.06 -12.11
CA TYR A 67 -17.79 18.89 -11.00
C TYR A 67 -18.13 19.86 -9.86
N ASP A 68 -18.15 19.36 -8.62
CA ASP A 68 -18.22 20.21 -7.43
C ASP A 68 -16.83 20.78 -7.12
N MET A 69 -16.49 21.86 -7.84
CA MET A 69 -15.20 22.54 -7.70
C MET A 69 -14.93 23.00 -6.28
N TYR A 70 -15.96 23.40 -5.54
CA TYR A 70 -15.80 23.89 -4.18
C TYR A 70 -15.33 22.76 -3.25
N SER A 71 -16.03 21.63 -3.26
CA SER A 71 -15.64 20.45 -2.47
C SER A 71 -14.26 19.90 -2.87
N MET A 72 -13.97 19.86 -4.18
CA MET A 72 -12.66 19.40 -4.69
C MET A 72 -11.51 20.29 -4.20
N VAL A 73 -11.67 21.62 -4.24
CA VAL A 73 -10.65 22.58 -3.80
C VAL A 73 -10.43 22.49 -2.30
N VAL A 74 -11.49 22.44 -1.49
CA VAL A 74 -11.38 22.30 -0.03
C VAL A 74 -10.63 21.01 0.35
N GLY A 75 -11.00 19.87 -0.26
CA GLY A 75 -10.30 18.60 -0.04
C GLY A 75 -8.83 18.64 -0.44
N THR A 76 -8.52 19.26 -1.58
CA THR A 76 -7.14 19.40 -2.07
C THR A 76 -6.29 20.27 -1.14
N ILE A 77 -6.85 21.37 -0.62
CA ILE A 77 -6.16 22.26 0.34
C ILE A 77 -5.81 21.50 1.61
N LEU A 78 -6.76 20.75 2.18
CA LEU A 78 -6.52 19.96 3.40
C LEU A 78 -5.41 18.93 3.20
N LEU A 79 -5.47 18.17 2.11
CA LEU A 79 -4.44 17.18 1.80
C LEU A 79 -3.07 17.84 1.62
N MET A 80 -2.99 18.95 0.89
CA MET A 80 -1.75 19.69 0.70
C MET A 80 -1.20 20.25 2.02
N GLN A 81 -2.06 20.76 2.91
CA GLN A 81 -1.65 21.21 4.25
C GLN A 81 -1.05 20.08 5.07
N THR A 82 -1.68 18.89 5.08
CA THR A 82 -1.16 17.72 5.81
C THR A 82 0.18 17.24 5.26
N LEU A 83 0.35 17.19 3.92
CA LEU A 83 1.62 16.83 3.31
C LEU A 83 2.72 17.84 3.65
N LEU A 84 2.43 19.14 3.57
CA LEU A 84 3.41 20.17 3.89
C LEU A 84 3.83 20.10 5.37
N LEU A 85 2.89 19.74 6.26
CA LEU A 85 3.18 19.58 7.69
C LEU A 85 4.11 18.39 7.92
N LEU A 86 3.86 17.26 7.25
CA LEU A 86 4.79 16.12 7.24
C LEU A 86 6.15 16.58 6.73
N LEU A 87 6.24 17.20 5.54
CA LEU A 87 7.52 17.65 4.98
C LEU A 87 8.31 18.58 5.91
N LEU A 88 7.66 19.50 6.63
CA LEU A 88 8.30 20.38 7.62
C LEU A 88 8.72 19.65 8.90
N ALA A 89 8.05 18.56 9.26
CA ALA A 89 8.35 17.70 10.40
C ALA A 89 9.52 16.72 10.14
N MET A 90 9.88 16.47 8.87
CA MET A 90 10.96 15.55 8.44
C MET A 90 12.23 15.57 9.32
N PRO A 91 12.88 16.72 9.58
CA PRO A 91 14.15 16.72 10.29
C PRO A 91 14.00 16.38 11.79
N GLU A 92 12.85 16.67 12.40
CA GLU A 92 12.55 16.29 13.78
C GLU A 92 12.13 14.81 13.85
N ALA A 93 11.32 14.36 12.89
CA ALA A 93 10.84 13.00 12.81
C ALA A 93 11.95 11.98 12.56
N LEU A 94 12.95 12.33 11.75
CA LEU A 94 14.13 11.50 11.47
C LEU A 94 15.30 11.79 12.42
N SER A 95 15.09 12.59 13.48
CA SER A 95 16.09 12.81 14.53
C SER A 95 16.27 11.57 15.41
N GLY A 96 17.37 11.48 16.16
CA GLY A 96 17.64 10.31 17.01
C GLY A 96 16.57 9.99 18.07
N CYS A 97 15.74 10.97 18.45
CA CYS A 97 14.63 10.79 19.38
C CYS A 97 13.30 10.40 18.70
N ALA A 98 13.16 10.61 17.39
CA ALA A 98 11.95 10.35 16.60
C ALA A 98 10.65 11.01 17.14
N VAL A 99 10.77 12.10 17.90
CA VAL A 99 9.63 12.86 18.45
C VAL A 99 9.42 14.14 17.65
N VAL A 100 8.17 14.39 17.24
CA VAL A 100 7.77 15.60 16.53
C VAL A 100 6.89 16.46 17.44
N ASP A 101 7.39 17.63 17.84
CA ASP A 101 6.64 18.58 18.66
C ASP A 101 5.80 19.52 17.79
N VAL A 102 4.66 19.02 17.32
CA VAL A 102 3.71 19.82 16.53
C VAL A 102 3.04 20.87 17.44
N PRO A 103 3.09 22.17 17.12
CA PRO A 103 2.52 23.26 17.92
C PRO A 103 0.98 23.33 17.91
N VAL A 104 0.27 22.22 18.10
CA VAL A 104 -1.20 22.15 18.00
C VAL A 104 -1.87 23.04 19.06
N GLY A 105 -1.42 22.97 20.32
CA GLY A 105 -1.99 23.77 21.41
C GLY A 105 -1.82 25.27 21.20
N THR A 106 -0.63 25.70 20.80
CA THR A 106 -0.37 27.11 20.45
C THR A 106 -1.09 27.55 19.18
N ALA A 107 -1.32 26.65 18.23
CA ALA A 107 -2.09 26.95 17.02
C ALA A 107 -3.56 27.21 17.36
N LEU A 108 -4.20 26.34 18.14
CA LEU A 108 -5.61 26.48 18.56
C LEU A 108 -5.84 27.70 19.47
N GLY A 109 -4.86 28.05 20.30
CA GLY A 109 -4.93 29.23 21.18
C GLY A 109 -4.59 30.56 20.50
N SER A 110 -4.17 30.55 19.23
CA SER A 110 -3.69 31.76 18.55
C SER A 110 -4.82 32.65 18.02
N LEU A 111 -4.68 33.97 18.12
CA LEU A 111 -5.58 34.94 17.47
C LEU A 111 -5.76 34.69 15.94
N PRO A 112 -4.71 34.39 15.14
CA PRO A 112 -4.88 34.08 13.72
C PRO A 112 -5.79 32.86 13.45
N PHE A 113 -5.85 31.87 14.35
CA PHE A 113 -6.75 30.73 14.19
C PHE A 113 -8.21 31.15 14.19
N TYR A 114 -8.65 31.95 15.17
CA TYR A 114 -10.03 32.42 15.26
C TYR A 114 -10.40 33.36 14.09
N LEU A 115 -9.47 34.24 13.68
CA LEU A 115 -9.68 35.11 12.51
C LEU A 115 -9.83 34.30 11.21
N LEU A 116 -9.02 33.26 11.02
CA LEU A 116 -9.12 32.42 9.83
C LEU A 116 -10.40 31.59 9.83
N CYS A 117 -10.83 31.07 10.99
CA CYS A 117 -12.13 30.40 11.12
C CYS A 117 -13.29 31.33 10.72
N LEU A 118 -13.28 32.59 11.18
CA LEU A 118 -14.28 33.59 10.80
C LEU A 118 -14.23 33.90 9.29
N LEU A 119 -13.03 34.09 8.72
CA LEU A 119 -12.84 34.36 7.30
C LEU A 119 -13.34 33.19 6.43
N CYS A 120 -12.93 31.97 6.74
CA CYS A 120 -13.35 30.77 6.02
C CYS A 120 -14.85 30.51 6.17
N GLY A 121 -15.44 30.78 7.35
CA GLY A 121 -16.88 30.71 7.57
C GLY A 121 -17.65 31.74 6.73
N ALA A 122 -17.17 32.98 6.67
CA ALA A 122 -17.76 34.03 5.84
C ALA A 122 -17.67 33.68 4.34
N LEU A 123 -16.51 33.15 3.90
CA LEU A 123 -16.32 32.67 2.53
C LEU A 123 -17.26 31.51 2.20
N HIS A 124 -17.41 30.54 3.11
CA HIS A 124 -18.35 29.43 2.92
C HIS A 124 -19.80 29.92 2.78
N MET A 125 -20.24 30.84 3.65
CA MET A 125 -21.57 31.46 3.54
C MET A 125 -21.75 32.19 2.20
N ALA A 126 -20.78 33.00 1.78
CA ALA A 126 -20.83 33.72 0.52
C ALA A 126 -20.91 32.77 -0.70
N LEU A 127 -20.14 31.68 -0.68
CA LEU A 127 -20.16 30.67 -1.75
C LEU A 127 -21.47 29.88 -1.78
N CYS A 128 -21.96 29.43 -0.63
CA CYS A 128 -23.20 28.66 -0.56
C CYS A 128 -24.45 29.49 -0.87
N THR A 129 -24.41 30.81 -0.64
CA THR A 129 -25.50 31.72 -1.01
C THR A 129 -25.44 32.18 -2.47
N SER A 130 -24.25 32.22 -3.08
CA SER A 130 -24.07 32.63 -4.49
C SER A 130 -24.16 31.48 -5.49
N ALA A 131 -23.91 30.24 -5.05
CA ALA A 131 -23.95 29.07 -5.92
C ALA A 131 -25.39 28.76 -6.37
N GLY A 132 -25.69 28.96 -7.66
CA GLY A 132 -26.94 28.52 -8.29
C GLY A 132 -27.07 26.99 -8.48
N SER A 133 -26.08 26.21 -8.00
CA SER A 133 -26.02 24.75 -8.10
C SER A 133 -25.77 24.10 -6.75
N SER A 134 -26.29 22.88 -6.53
CA SER A 134 -26.11 22.11 -5.29
C SER A 134 -24.65 21.64 -5.10
N CYS A 135 -23.88 22.34 -4.26
CA CYS A 135 -22.57 21.89 -3.78
C CYS A 135 -22.72 20.90 -2.62
N TYR A 136 -21.95 19.81 -2.62
CA TYR A 136 -21.95 18.80 -1.56
C TYR A 136 -21.52 19.39 -0.21
N PHE A 137 -20.43 20.17 -0.19
CA PHE A 137 -19.93 20.79 1.05
C PHE A 137 -20.96 21.76 1.68
N CYS A 138 -21.81 22.40 0.87
CA CYS A 138 -22.89 23.26 1.36
C CYS A 138 -24.11 22.47 1.87
N ALA A 139 -24.26 21.20 1.48
CA ALA A 139 -25.33 20.32 1.95
C ALA A 139 -25.00 19.63 3.28
N LEU A 140 -23.75 19.72 3.76
CA LEU A 140 -23.32 19.11 5.00
C LEU A 140 -23.91 19.84 6.22
N PRO A 141 -24.15 19.12 7.34
CA PRO A 141 -24.45 19.73 8.62
C PRO A 141 -23.41 20.78 9.00
N TRP A 142 -23.86 21.93 9.52
CA TRP A 142 -23.00 23.04 9.96
C TRP A 142 -21.87 22.58 10.90
N ALA A 143 -22.12 21.61 11.78
CA ALA A 143 -21.10 21.07 12.67
C ALA A 143 -19.90 20.46 11.92
N LEU A 144 -20.16 19.70 10.83
CA LEU A 144 -19.10 19.11 10.01
C LEU A 144 -18.36 20.18 9.21
N VAL A 145 -19.08 21.18 8.69
CA VAL A 145 -18.48 22.33 8.00
C VAL A 145 -17.54 23.09 8.93
N PHE A 146 -18.00 23.43 10.14
CA PHE A 146 -17.17 24.09 11.15
C PHE A 146 -15.96 23.24 11.56
N ALA A 147 -16.12 21.92 11.70
CA ALA A 147 -15.02 21.02 12.00
C ALA A 147 -13.95 21.02 10.90
N VAL A 148 -14.36 21.00 9.63
CA VAL A 148 -13.43 21.07 8.48
C VAL A 148 -12.73 22.43 8.42
N ILE A 149 -13.46 23.53 8.60
CA ILE A 149 -12.89 24.89 8.63
C ILE A 149 -11.89 25.02 9.77
N ALA A 150 -12.26 24.62 10.99
CA ALA A 150 -11.38 24.66 12.15
C ALA A 150 -10.14 23.78 11.96
N CYS A 151 -10.29 22.57 11.40
CA CYS A 151 -9.16 21.70 11.08
C CYS A 151 -8.20 22.37 10.09
N SER A 152 -8.73 22.92 8.99
CA SER A 152 -7.92 23.64 7.99
C SER A 152 -7.18 24.84 8.58
N ALA A 153 -7.82 25.55 9.51
CA ALA A 153 -7.24 26.70 10.17
C ALA A 153 -6.15 26.32 11.17
N ALA A 154 -6.40 25.29 11.98
CA ALA A 154 -5.42 24.75 12.92
C ALA A 154 -4.17 24.24 12.17
N LEU A 155 -4.36 23.51 11.07
CA LEU A 155 -3.27 23.05 10.22
C LEU A 155 -2.48 24.21 9.62
N LEU A 156 -3.14 25.25 9.09
CA LEU A 156 -2.44 26.40 8.55
C LEU A 156 -1.64 27.15 9.62
N CYS A 157 -2.21 27.36 10.81
CA CYS A 157 -1.49 27.98 11.92
C CYS A 157 -0.30 27.13 12.38
N ALA A 158 -0.45 25.81 12.46
CA ALA A 158 0.64 24.89 12.78
C ALA A 158 1.75 24.93 11.71
N LEU A 159 1.39 24.98 10.43
CA LEU A 159 2.32 25.12 9.31
C LEU A 159 3.12 26.41 9.40
N VAL A 160 2.46 27.55 9.63
CA VAL A 160 3.13 28.85 9.78
C VAL A 160 4.07 28.84 10.99
N ALA A 161 3.64 28.27 12.11
CA ALA A 161 4.49 28.15 13.30
C ALA A 161 5.72 27.26 13.05
N MET A 162 5.54 26.12 12.38
CA MET A 162 6.65 25.23 12.01
C MET A 162 7.60 25.89 11.01
N ALA A 163 7.07 26.57 9.99
CA ALA A 163 7.88 27.30 9.02
C ALA A 163 8.67 28.44 9.69
N ALA A 164 8.04 29.20 10.60
CA ALA A 164 8.70 30.24 11.37
C ALA A 164 9.84 29.69 12.25
N ARG A 165 9.64 28.52 12.90
CA ARG A 165 10.72 27.84 13.65
C ARG A 165 11.90 27.48 12.76
N ARG A 166 11.66 27.07 11.51
CA ARG A 166 12.71 26.71 10.54
C ARG A 166 13.45 27.93 9.96
N LEU A 167 12.75 29.06 9.84
CA LEU A 167 13.30 30.31 9.28
C LEU A 167 13.94 31.22 10.34
N ALA A 168 13.69 30.98 11.64
CA ALA A 168 14.19 31.82 12.72
C ALA A 168 15.74 31.79 12.82
N PRO A 169 16.45 32.94 12.74
CA PRO A 169 17.92 33.02 12.76
C PRO A 169 18.62 32.60 14.07
N GLY A 170 17.90 32.06 15.07
CA GLY A 170 18.39 31.85 16.44
C GLY A 170 18.52 30.40 16.90
N SER A 171 18.08 29.42 16.11
CA SER A 171 18.24 28.00 16.44
C SER A 171 19.67 27.55 16.11
N LYS A 172 20.64 27.88 16.97
CA LYS A 172 21.89 27.13 17.03
C LYS A 172 21.51 25.68 17.36
N SER A 173 21.60 24.78 16.38
CA SER A 173 21.69 23.36 16.69
C SER A 173 22.90 23.16 17.60
N PRO A 174 22.77 22.44 18.73
CA PRO A 174 23.93 22.04 19.51
C PRO A 174 24.56 20.83 18.80
N THR A 175 25.21 21.08 17.66
CA THR A 175 26.33 20.29 17.10
C THR A 175 26.72 20.91 15.75
N LYS A 176 27.64 21.87 15.77
CA LYS A 176 28.71 21.89 14.76
C LYS A 176 29.72 20.82 15.15
N SER A 177 29.34 19.55 15.04
CA SER A 177 30.31 18.55 14.60
C SER A 177 30.39 18.73 13.10
N SER A 178 31.60 18.89 12.58
CA SER A 178 31.93 18.77 11.15
C SER A 178 30.91 17.88 10.43
N SER A 179 30.05 18.47 9.60
CA SER A 179 29.14 17.72 8.76
C SER A 179 30.01 16.77 7.92
N PRO A 180 29.87 15.43 8.07
CA PRO A 180 30.16 14.61 6.90
C PRO A 180 29.20 15.13 5.83
N GLY A 181 29.69 15.37 4.62
CA GLY A 181 28.77 15.61 3.50
C GLY A 181 27.67 14.55 3.54
N TRP A 182 26.45 14.89 3.12
CA TRP A 182 25.46 13.86 2.83
C TRP A 182 26.04 12.98 1.72
N GLU A 183 26.82 11.96 2.09
CA GLU A 183 27.25 10.92 1.19
C GLU A 183 26.03 10.05 0.97
N LEU A 184 25.12 10.50 0.08
CA LEU A 184 24.01 9.68 -0.35
C LEU A 184 24.58 8.38 -0.92
N SER A 185 24.20 7.25 -0.34
CA SER A 185 24.53 5.96 -0.91
C SER A 185 23.91 5.87 -2.31
N GLU A 186 24.55 5.12 -3.21
CA GLU A 186 23.96 4.80 -4.53
C GLU A 186 22.55 4.20 -4.37
N LEU A 187 22.32 3.45 -3.28
CA LEU A 187 21.01 2.91 -2.94
C LEU A 187 20.00 3.99 -2.51
N ASP A 188 20.43 5.02 -1.77
CA ASP A 188 19.55 6.12 -1.36
C ASP A 188 19.08 6.92 -2.57
N VAL A 189 20.01 7.19 -3.50
CA VAL A 189 19.68 7.84 -4.77
C VAL A 189 18.68 7.00 -5.56
N LEU A 190 18.87 5.67 -5.63
CA LEU A 190 17.94 4.79 -6.34
C LEU A 190 16.55 4.78 -5.70
N LEU A 191 16.46 4.65 -4.37
CA LEU A 191 15.19 4.60 -3.65
C LEU A 191 14.44 5.94 -3.74
N LEU A 192 15.16 7.07 -3.65
CA LEU A 192 14.57 8.39 -3.81
C LEU A 192 14.15 8.67 -5.26
N ALA A 193 15.03 8.39 -6.23
CA ALA A 193 14.73 8.58 -7.64
C ALA A 193 13.57 7.68 -8.10
N GLY A 194 13.49 6.43 -7.60
CA GLY A 194 12.39 5.53 -7.92
C GLY A 194 11.05 5.95 -7.31
N THR A 195 11.03 6.44 -6.07
CA THR A 195 9.81 6.93 -5.42
C THR A 195 9.29 8.22 -6.07
N VAL A 196 10.19 9.15 -6.38
CA VAL A 196 9.85 10.37 -7.13
C VAL A 196 9.43 10.02 -8.56
N GLY A 197 10.14 9.11 -9.22
CA GLY A 197 9.84 8.65 -10.57
C GLY A 197 8.46 8.00 -10.69
N HIS A 198 8.06 7.16 -9.73
CA HIS A 198 6.70 6.63 -9.65
C HIS A 198 5.66 7.74 -9.45
N THR A 199 5.93 8.69 -8.56
CA THR A 199 5.00 9.82 -8.36
C THR A 199 4.79 10.60 -9.65
N LEU A 200 5.87 10.88 -10.39
CA LEU A 200 5.81 11.59 -11.67
C LEU A 200 5.14 10.75 -12.77
N SER A 201 5.26 9.42 -12.76
CA SER A 201 4.62 8.57 -13.78
C SER A 201 3.10 8.60 -13.70
N LEU A 202 2.52 8.86 -12.52
CA LEU A 202 1.08 9.13 -12.38
C LEU A 202 0.59 10.36 -13.19
N GLY A 203 1.53 11.17 -13.71
CA GLY A 203 1.36 12.23 -14.70
C GLY A 203 0.56 11.85 -15.95
N ALA A 204 0.65 10.58 -16.36
CA ALA A 204 0.17 10.13 -17.66
C ALA A 204 -0.82 8.97 -17.51
N SER A 205 -1.93 9.04 -18.25
CA SER A 205 -3.01 8.04 -18.18
C SER A 205 -2.54 6.62 -18.51
N SER A 206 -1.64 6.44 -19.47
CA SER A 206 -1.06 5.13 -19.81
C SER A 206 -0.23 4.53 -18.67
N PHE A 207 0.55 5.34 -17.97
CA PHE A 207 1.34 4.91 -16.82
C PHE A 207 0.47 4.63 -15.59
N VAL A 208 -0.68 5.30 -15.46
CA VAL A 208 -1.68 4.98 -14.43
C VAL A 208 -2.36 3.64 -14.74
N GLU A 209 -2.71 3.38 -16.00
CA GLU A 209 -3.30 2.11 -16.42
C GLU A 209 -2.32 0.94 -16.21
N GLU A 210 -1.07 1.12 -16.63
CA GLU A 210 -0.01 0.11 -16.57
C GLU A 210 0.94 0.30 -15.36
N GLU A 211 0.42 0.82 -14.24
CA GLU A 211 1.24 1.14 -13.06
C GLU A 211 2.02 -0.07 -12.52
N HIS A 212 1.43 -1.26 -12.65
CA HIS A 212 2.07 -2.51 -12.27
C HIS A 212 3.42 -2.72 -12.98
N GLN A 213 3.57 -2.29 -14.24
CA GLN A 213 4.87 -2.34 -14.94
C GLN A 213 5.90 -1.42 -14.29
N SER A 214 5.48 -0.25 -13.79
CA SER A 214 6.36 0.68 -13.07
C SER A 214 6.89 0.01 -11.80
N TRP A 215 6.02 -0.63 -11.01
CA TRP A 215 6.43 -1.35 -9.80
C TRP A 215 7.32 -2.55 -10.10
N TYR A 216 7.02 -3.33 -11.15
CA TYR A 216 7.87 -4.45 -11.57
C TYR A 216 9.26 -3.98 -12.01
N PHE A 217 9.35 -2.87 -12.73
CA PHE A 217 10.62 -2.28 -13.14
C PHE A 217 11.43 -1.80 -11.93
N LEU A 218 10.80 -1.05 -11.01
CA LEU A 218 11.44 -0.58 -9.78
C LEU A 218 11.92 -1.74 -8.92
N LEU A 219 11.12 -2.79 -8.76
CA LEU A 219 11.48 -3.94 -7.95
C LEU A 219 12.65 -4.74 -8.54
N ASN A 220 12.64 -4.95 -9.85
CA ASN A 220 13.75 -5.63 -10.53
C ASN A 220 15.05 -4.83 -10.40
N THR A 221 14.97 -3.51 -10.59
CA THR A 221 16.12 -2.61 -10.43
C THR A 221 16.64 -2.62 -8.99
N LEU A 222 15.75 -2.62 -7.99
CA LEU A 222 16.11 -2.75 -6.59
C LEU A 222 16.84 -4.07 -6.31
N CYS A 223 16.33 -5.20 -6.80
CA CYS A 223 16.97 -6.49 -6.60
C CYS A 223 18.38 -6.55 -7.23
N LEU A 224 18.57 -5.95 -8.41
CA LEU A 224 19.88 -5.84 -9.06
C LEU A 224 20.84 -4.94 -8.28
N ALA A 225 20.36 -3.79 -7.78
CA ALA A 225 21.16 -2.88 -6.97
C ALA A 225 21.59 -3.54 -5.64
N VAL A 226 20.67 -4.24 -4.98
CA VAL A 226 20.98 -5.02 -3.77
C VAL A 226 21.97 -6.14 -4.09
N PHE A 227 21.80 -6.85 -5.21
CA PHE A 227 22.76 -7.86 -5.66
C PHE A 227 24.16 -7.26 -5.84
N GLN A 228 24.24 -6.10 -6.48
CA GLN A 228 25.50 -5.39 -6.67
C GLN A 228 26.13 -4.95 -5.33
N ASP A 229 25.35 -4.45 -4.39
CA ASP A 229 25.84 -4.05 -3.06
C ASP A 229 26.37 -5.28 -2.28
N VAL A 230 25.61 -6.39 -2.30
CA VAL A 230 26.03 -7.68 -1.74
C VAL A 230 27.36 -8.13 -2.35
N CYS A 231 27.47 -8.11 -3.69
CA CYS A 231 28.71 -8.45 -4.39
C CYS A 231 29.88 -7.55 -3.96
N ARG A 232 29.69 -6.22 -3.96
CA ARG A 232 30.74 -5.26 -3.59
C ARG A 232 31.24 -5.50 -2.17
N LYS A 233 30.34 -5.72 -1.21
CA LYS A 233 30.70 -5.99 0.19
C LYS A 233 31.50 -7.28 0.33
N TYR A 234 31.06 -8.38 -0.30
CA TYR A 234 31.77 -9.66 -0.25
C TYR A 234 33.11 -9.65 -0.99
N PHE A 235 33.19 -9.05 -2.18
CA PHE A 235 34.46 -8.96 -2.94
C PHE A 235 35.46 -8.00 -2.28
N ARG A 236 35.01 -6.92 -1.64
CA ARG A 236 35.87 -6.05 -0.83
C ARG A 236 36.43 -6.78 0.39
N GLU A 237 35.63 -7.61 1.06
CA GLU A 237 36.08 -8.45 2.18
C GLU A 237 37.18 -9.42 1.72
N ARG A 238 37.00 -10.08 0.56
CA ARG A 238 38.00 -10.99 -0.02
C ARG A 238 39.31 -10.28 -0.39
N ARG A 239 39.23 -9.07 -0.97
CA ARG A 239 40.41 -8.27 -1.31
C ARG A 239 41.17 -7.82 -0.07
N ARG A 240 40.47 -7.42 1.00
CA ARG A 240 41.09 -7.08 2.29
C ARG A 240 41.82 -8.26 2.93
N ARG A 241 41.20 -9.45 2.93
CA ARG A 241 41.85 -10.69 3.39
C ARG A 241 43.08 -11.04 2.55
N ALA A 242 43.01 -10.87 1.23
CA ALA A 242 44.16 -11.10 0.35
C ALA A 242 45.30 -10.08 0.54
N SER A 243 44.98 -8.83 0.89
CA SER A 243 45.99 -7.79 1.17
C SER A 243 46.55 -7.81 2.59
N GLN A 244 45.84 -8.42 3.56
CA GLN A 244 46.31 -8.62 4.93
C GLN A 244 46.99 -9.99 5.15
N GLY A 245 46.95 -10.88 4.17
CA GLY A 245 47.65 -12.16 4.19
C GLY A 245 49.08 -12.05 3.66
N GLY A 246 50.00 -11.64 4.52
CA GLY A 246 51.42 -12.00 4.38
C GLY A 246 51.69 -13.30 5.13
N GLY A 247 51.98 -14.37 4.39
CA GLY A 247 52.49 -15.66 4.91
C GLY A 247 51.44 -16.78 5.03
N PRO A 248 51.73 -18.01 4.56
CA PRO A 248 50.97 -19.19 4.94
C PRO A 248 51.28 -19.49 6.42
N ASP A 249 50.31 -20.02 7.16
CA ASP A 249 50.41 -20.45 8.56
C ASP A 249 50.12 -19.37 9.63
N SER A 250 48.86 -18.98 9.76
CA SER A 250 48.26 -18.78 11.10
C SER A 250 46.73 -18.86 11.01
N GLU A 251 46.24 -20.07 11.23
CA GLU A 251 44.82 -20.37 11.40
C GLU A 251 44.49 -20.26 12.89
N TYR A 252 44.31 -19.04 13.38
CA TYR A 252 43.61 -18.79 14.65
C TYR A 252 42.70 -17.57 14.47
N ASP A 253 41.40 -17.81 14.55
CA ASP A 253 40.34 -16.80 14.50
C ASP A 253 40.53 -15.77 15.63
N GLU A 254 40.77 -14.50 15.28
CA GLU A 254 40.59 -13.37 16.20
C GLU A 254 39.70 -12.30 15.54
N PRO A 255 38.65 -11.80 16.24
CA PRO A 255 37.67 -10.89 15.66
C PRO A 255 38.09 -9.43 15.78
N LEU A 256 38.02 -8.66 14.69
CA LEU A 256 38.24 -7.20 14.75
C LEU A 256 37.23 -6.40 13.91
N LEU A 257 36.28 -5.77 14.61
CA LEU A 257 35.74 -4.44 14.28
C LEU A 257 36.09 -3.48 15.45
N PRO A 258 36.19 -2.16 15.20
CA PRO A 258 37.05 -1.27 15.98
C PRO A 258 36.45 -0.82 17.32
N SER A 259 37.30 -0.81 18.35
CA SER A 259 37.06 -0.21 19.67
C SER A 259 37.54 1.24 19.70
N CYS A 260 36.69 2.17 20.13
CA CYS A 260 37.13 3.41 20.79
C CYS A 260 37.00 3.21 22.30
N LYS A 261 38.14 3.41 22.98
CA LYS A 261 38.42 3.13 24.40
C LYS A 261 37.65 4.03 25.37
N GLU A 262 37.32 3.51 26.55
CA GLU A 262 37.83 4.09 27.81
C GLU A 262 37.88 3.06 28.96
N ASN A 263 39.01 3.03 29.69
CA ASN A 263 39.41 2.04 30.69
C ASN A 263 38.79 2.28 32.08
N ARG A 264 38.36 1.22 32.79
CA ARG A 264 38.49 1.06 34.27
C ARG A 264 38.47 -0.44 34.66
N PRO A 265 39.18 -0.90 35.73
CA PRO A 265 39.40 -2.34 35.97
C PRO A 265 38.57 -3.01 37.11
N LEU A 266 38.17 -4.27 36.86
CA LEU A 266 37.80 -5.44 37.72
C LEU A 266 36.53 -5.41 38.62
N PRO A 267 35.96 -6.57 39.10
CA PRO A 267 36.26 -8.00 38.82
C PRO A 267 35.06 -8.95 38.49
N SER A 268 35.39 -10.07 37.81
CA SER A 268 34.80 -11.43 37.76
C SER A 268 33.32 -11.70 38.14
N VAL A 269 32.52 -12.17 37.18
CA VAL A 269 31.33 -13.03 37.38
C VAL A 269 31.25 -14.11 36.27
N ALA A 270 30.72 -15.27 36.66
CA ALA A 270 30.63 -16.63 36.08
C ALA A 270 30.22 -16.81 34.59
N PRO A 271 30.46 -18.01 34.00
CA PRO A 271 30.28 -18.27 32.58
C PRO A 271 28.81 -18.56 32.24
N GLY A 272 28.26 -17.83 31.28
CA GLY A 272 26.93 -18.06 30.73
C GLY A 272 26.66 -17.15 29.54
N ASP A 273 26.32 -17.79 28.41
CA ASP A 273 25.69 -17.26 27.20
C ASP A 273 26.53 -16.37 26.25
N ASP A 274 27.11 -17.02 25.24
CA ASP A 274 27.63 -16.37 24.03
C ASP A 274 26.48 -15.68 23.24
N PRO A 275 26.62 -14.40 22.84
CA PRO A 275 25.55 -13.63 22.20
C PRO A 275 25.42 -13.83 20.67
N ASP A 276 26.21 -14.73 20.06
CA ASP A 276 26.37 -14.84 18.60
C ASP A 276 25.72 -16.08 17.94
N SER A 277 24.76 -16.75 18.60
CA SER A 277 24.04 -17.86 17.96
C SER A 277 23.03 -17.34 16.93
N SER A 278 23.41 -17.34 15.64
CA SER A 278 22.46 -17.15 14.56
C SER A 278 21.45 -18.33 14.52
N PRO A 279 20.16 -18.12 14.24
CA PRO A 279 19.16 -19.20 14.19
C PRO A 279 19.36 -20.21 13.02
N LEU A 280 20.45 -20.06 12.25
CA LEU A 280 20.91 -21.01 11.22
C LEU A 280 22.06 -21.91 11.71
N ALA A 281 22.71 -21.58 12.83
CA ALA A 281 23.64 -22.48 13.50
C ALA A 281 22.92 -23.76 13.98
N ASP A 282 21.67 -23.64 14.42
CA ASP A 282 20.78 -24.77 14.79
C ASP A 282 20.41 -25.68 13.60
N LEU A 283 20.64 -25.24 12.35
CA LEU A 283 20.40 -26.01 11.11
C LEU A 283 21.70 -26.56 10.50
N GLY A 284 22.85 -26.43 11.18
CA GLY A 284 24.13 -26.98 10.72
C GLY A 284 24.72 -26.29 9.48
N VAL A 285 24.29 -25.06 9.17
CA VAL A 285 24.75 -24.32 7.99
C VAL A 285 26.08 -23.63 8.31
N SER A 286 27.16 -24.07 7.65
CA SER A 286 28.49 -23.47 7.77
C SER A 286 28.50 -21.97 7.43
N ARG A 287 29.37 -21.20 8.11
CA ARG A 287 29.60 -19.76 7.85
C ARG A 287 29.95 -19.48 6.38
N GLY A 288 30.48 -20.47 5.65
CA GLY A 288 30.72 -20.40 4.21
C GLY A 288 29.45 -20.48 3.36
N SER A 289 28.49 -21.35 3.70
CA SER A 289 27.22 -21.48 2.96
C SER A 289 26.26 -20.31 3.19
N GLU A 290 26.36 -19.62 4.34
CA GLU A 290 25.62 -18.38 4.58
C GLU A 290 25.98 -17.26 3.57
N LYS A 291 27.26 -17.15 3.18
CA LYS A 291 27.72 -16.17 2.18
C LYS A 291 27.14 -16.45 0.80
N TRP A 292 27.15 -17.73 0.39
CA TRP A 292 26.54 -18.17 -0.87
C TRP A 292 25.04 -17.94 -0.87
N LEU A 293 24.38 -18.15 0.27
CA LEU A 293 22.94 -17.92 0.40
C LEU A 293 22.58 -16.43 0.31
N ALA A 294 23.38 -15.55 0.91
CA ALA A 294 23.22 -14.11 0.73
C ALA A 294 23.43 -13.65 -0.71
N LEU A 295 24.42 -14.21 -1.42
CA LEU A 295 24.66 -13.93 -2.83
C LEU A 295 23.53 -14.48 -3.73
N ALA A 296 22.97 -15.64 -3.40
CA ALA A 296 21.89 -16.29 -4.15
C ALA A 296 20.51 -15.66 -3.88
N THR A 297 20.33 -14.92 -2.80
CA THR A 297 19.03 -14.38 -2.38
C THR A 297 18.42 -13.37 -3.38
N PRO A 298 19.14 -12.35 -3.87
CA PRO A 298 18.62 -11.45 -4.90
C PRO A 298 18.22 -12.14 -6.23
N PRO A 299 19.04 -13.00 -6.86
CA PRO A 299 18.62 -13.68 -8.10
C PRO A 299 17.48 -14.67 -7.87
N LEU A 300 17.41 -15.34 -6.72
CA LEU A 300 16.26 -16.18 -6.36
C LEU A 300 14.98 -15.34 -6.22
N THR A 301 15.09 -14.14 -5.66
CA THR A 301 13.95 -13.21 -5.55
C THR A 301 13.49 -12.71 -6.92
N LEU A 302 14.42 -12.40 -7.83
CA LEU A 302 14.10 -12.04 -9.22
C LEU A 302 13.40 -13.20 -9.94
N ALA A 303 13.90 -14.43 -9.79
CA ALA A 303 13.27 -15.62 -10.36
C ALA A 303 11.86 -15.81 -9.80
N CYS A 304 11.68 -15.63 -8.50
CA CYS A 304 10.38 -15.67 -7.84
C CYS A 304 9.42 -14.60 -8.38
N CYS A 305 9.85 -13.34 -8.49
CA CYS A 305 9.05 -12.25 -9.06
C CYS A 305 8.64 -12.53 -10.52
N ARG A 306 9.54 -13.12 -11.32
CA ARG A 306 9.25 -13.52 -12.70
C ARG A 306 8.19 -14.62 -12.77
N LEU A 307 8.27 -15.62 -11.90
CA LEU A 307 7.26 -16.67 -11.78
C LEU A 307 5.90 -16.09 -11.37
N LEU A 308 5.88 -15.20 -10.38
CA LEU A 308 4.65 -14.55 -9.90
C LEU A 308 3.97 -13.72 -10.99
N ARG A 309 4.74 -13.00 -11.81
CA ARG A 309 4.21 -12.26 -12.96
C ARG A 309 3.57 -13.18 -14.02
N SER A 310 4.05 -14.42 -14.16
CA SER A 310 3.42 -15.40 -15.05
C SER A 310 2.20 -16.10 -14.45
N LEU A 311 2.11 -16.10 -13.10
CA LEU A 311 1.02 -16.76 -12.38
C LEU A 311 -0.30 -16.02 -12.57
N ASN A 312 -0.29 -14.71 -12.36
CA ASN A 312 -1.45 -13.83 -12.56
C ASN A 312 -1.08 -12.72 -13.52
N GLN A 313 -1.83 -12.59 -14.62
CA GLN A 313 -1.71 -11.42 -15.49
C GLN A 313 -2.33 -10.19 -14.83
N THR A 314 -1.72 -9.03 -15.08
CA THR A 314 -2.16 -7.72 -14.59
C THR A 314 -2.29 -6.75 -15.75
N GLY A 315 -3.22 -5.80 -15.65
CA GLY A 315 -3.49 -4.82 -16.72
C GLY A 315 -4.59 -5.28 -17.67
N VAL A 316 -4.98 -4.39 -18.59
CA VAL A 316 -6.12 -4.61 -19.50
C VAL A 316 -5.64 -5.07 -20.89
N GLN A 317 -4.47 -4.62 -21.34
CA GLN A 317 -3.99 -4.84 -22.72
C GLN A 317 -3.88 -6.32 -23.11
N TRP A 318 -3.50 -7.18 -22.16
CA TRP A 318 -3.25 -8.61 -22.42
C TRP A 318 -4.25 -9.53 -21.72
N ALA A 319 -5.29 -8.99 -21.07
CA ALA A 319 -6.26 -9.75 -20.29
C ALA A 319 -7.06 -10.80 -21.08
N HIS A 320 -7.04 -10.71 -22.42
CA HIS A 320 -7.70 -11.68 -23.31
C HIS A 320 -6.90 -12.98 -23.50
N LEU A 321 -5.61 -13.00 -23.13
CA LEU A 321 -4.76 -14.19 -23.24
C LEU A 321 -4.86 -15.04 -21.96
N PRO A 322 -4.96 -16.37 -22.07
CA PRO A 322 -4.97 -17.22 -20.88
C PRO A 322 -3.64 -17.14 -20.15
N ASP A 323 -3.70 -16.94 -18.84
CA ASP A 323 -2.55 -16.97 -17.93
C ASP A 323 -2.42 -18.32 -17.21
N LEU A 324 -1.37 -18.48 -16.40
CA LEU A 324 -1.16 -19.73 -15.66
C LEU A 324 -2.30 -19.97 -14.66
N SER A 325 -2.88 -18.91 -14.08
CA SER A 325 -4.06 -19.02 -13.20
C SER A 325 -5.28 -19.58 -13.95
N HIS A 326 -5.58 -19.09 -15.15
CA HIS A 326 -6.63 -19.63 -16.01
C HIS A 326 -6.38 -21.10 -16.36
N TRP A 327 -5.12 -21.44 -16.67
CA TRP A 327 -4.73 -22.83 -16.91
C TRP A 327 -4.90 -23.71 -15.67
N LEU A 328 -4.50 -23.24 -14.49
CA LEU A 328 -4.65 -23.95 -13.21
C LEU A 328 -6.11 -24.13 -12.77
N ASN A 329 -6.98 -23.17 -13.08
CA ASN A 329 -8.41 -23.23 -12.76
C ASN A 329 -9.20 -24.09 -13.77
N SER A 330 -8.58 -24.57 -14.85
CA SER A 330 -9.23 -25.49 -15.79
C SER A 330 -9.54 -26.85 -15.14
N GLY A 331 -10.67 -27.45 -15.51
CA GLY A 331 -11.14 -28.71 -14.91
C GLY A 331 -10.17 -29.89 -15.09
N GLU A 332 -9.40 -29.88 -16.18
CA GLU A 332 -8.39 -30.89 -16.55
C GLU A 332 -7.19 -30.90 -15.59
N HIS A 333 -6.85 -29.76 -14.99
CA HIS A 333 -5.62 -29.58 -14.21
C HIS A 333 -5.87 -29.48 -12.69
N LYS A 334 -7.03 -29.91 -12.21
CA LYS A 334 -7.38 -29.91 -10.78
C LYS A 334 -6.38 -30.66 -9.89
N VAL A 335 -5.75 -31.73 -10.39
CA VAL A 335 -4.71 -32.47 -9.66
C VAL A 335 -3.49 -31.58 -9.41
N VAL A 336 -3.04 -30.85 -10.43
CA VAL A 336 -1.90 -29.93 -10.34
C VAL A 336 -2.19 -28.81 -9.35
N LEU A 337 -3.37 -28.19 -9.43
CA LEU A 337 -3.80 -27.16 -8.49
C LEU A 337 -3.85 -27.71 -7.05
N SER A 338 -4.31 -28.95 -6.87
CA SER A 338 -4.37 -29.61 -5.56
C SER A 338 -2.98 -29.82 -4.97
N LEU A 339 -2.05 -30.39 -5.73
CA LEU A 339 -0.66 -30.60 -5.30
C LEU A 339 0.04 -29.27 -4.99
N LEU A 340 -0.16 -28.27 -5.85
CA LEU A 340 0.42 -26.94 -5.69
C LEU A 340 -0.14 -26.24 -4.44
N SER A 341 -1.43 -26.38 -4.14
CA SER A 341 -2.04 -25.83 -2.93
C SER A 341 -1.48 -26.47 -1.65
N VAL A 342 -1.28 -27.79 -1.63
CA VAL A 342 -0.67 -28.50 -0.49
C VAL A 342 0.77 -28.04 -0.31
N ALA A 343 1.56 -28.02 -1.38
CA ALA A 343 2.95 -27.56 -1.32
C ALA A 343 3.05 -26.11 -0.78
N SER A 344 2.14 -25.24 -1.21
CA SER A 344 2.07 -23.85 -0.77
C SER A 344 1.72 -23.74 0.71
N LEU A 345 0.69 -24.45 1.19
CA LEU A 345 0.28 -24.43 2.60
C LEU A 345 1.35 -25.03 3.53
N VAL A 346 2.03 -26.10 3.10
CA VAL A 346 3.17 -26.67 3.85
C VAL A 346 4.32 -25.65 3.92
N LEU A 347 4.64 -24.99 2.81
CA LEU A 347 5.68 -23.96 2.80
C LEU A 347 5.32 -22.78 3.73
N VAL A 348 4.06 -22.32 3.70
CA VAL A 348 3.54 -21.29 4.63
C VAL A 348 3.73 -21.73 6.08
N PHE A 349 3.37 -22.97 6.42
CA PHE A 349 3.56 -23.50 7.77
C PHE A 349 5.04 -23.48 8.18
N VAL A 350 5.93 -23.99 7.32
CA VAL A 350 7.38 -24.07 7.59
C VAL A 350 8.01 -22.70 7.84
N LEU A 351 7.61 -21.69 7.08
CA LEU A 351 8.14 -20.33 7.18
C LEU A 351 7.63 -19.60 8.44
N VAL A 352 6.36 -19.75 8.79
CA VAL A 352 5.71 -18.98 9.87
C VAL A 352 5.92 -19.60 11.25
N GLN A 353 5.96 -20.95 11.34
CA GLN A 353 5.97 -21.65 12.63
C GLN A 353 7.16 -21.31 13.54
N ARG A 354 8.32 -20.91 12.97
CA ARG A 354 9.60 -20.86 13.68
C ARG A 354 9.61 -19.96 14.93
N ARG A 355 8.84 -18.87 14.93
CA ARG A 355 8.76 -17.93 16.06
C ARG A 355 7.41 -17.97 16.81
N CYS A 356 6.53 -18.90 16.48
CA CYS A 356 5.24 -19.05 17.13
C CYS A 356 5.34 -19.81 18.46
N SER A 357 4.41 -19.57 19.39
CA SER A 357 4.23 -20.46 20.54
C SER A 357 3.84 -21.87 20.13
N THR A 358 4.07 -22.88 20.98
CA THR A 358 3.64 -24.26 20.70
C THR A 358 2.12 -24.36 20.45
N VAL A 359 1.32 -23.58 21.19
CA VAL A 359 -0.14 -23.53 21.01
C VAL A 359 -0.48 -22.92 19.64
N SER A 360 0.11 -21.77 19.30
CA SER A 360 -0.11 -21.11 18.01
C SER A 360 0.41 -21.94 16.84
N LYS A 361 1.47 -22.75 17.01
CA LYS A 361 1.95 -23.72 16.01
C LYS A 361 0.89 -24.77 15.71
N MET A 362 0.30 -25.38 16.73
CA MET A 362 -0.76 -26.38 16.56
C MET A 362 -2.01 -25.76 15.94
N ALA A 363 -2.41 -24.56 16.42
CA ALA A 363 -3.53 -23.82 15.86
C ALA A 363 -3.29 -23.44 14.38
N LEU A 364 -2.08 -23.04 14.01
CA LEU A 364 -1.71 -22.73 12.63
C LEU A 364 -1.76 -23.97 11.74
N ALA A 365 -1.24 -25.11 12.20
CA ALA A 365 -1.30 -26.37 11.46
C ALA A 365 -2.75 -26.81 11.19
N LEU A 366 -3.60 -26.80 12.22
CA LEU A 366 -5.02 -27.14 12.11
C LEU A 366 -5.78 -26.13 11.26
N GLY A 367 -5.46 -24.83 11.39
CA GLY A 367 -6.03 -23.77 10.57
C GLY A 367 -5.71 -23.94 9.08
N LEU A 368 -4.45 -24.22 8.72
CA LEU A 368 -4.04 -24.44 7.33
C LEU A 368 -4.66 -25.73 6.74
N LEU A 369 -4.78 -26.78 7.55
CA LEU A 369 -5.54 -27.97 7.18
C LEU A 369 -7.03 -27.63 6.93
N GLY A 370 -7.60 -26.77 7.79
CA GLY A 370 -8.94 -26.22 7.61
C GLY A 370 -9.09 -25.45 6.31
N VAL A 371 -8.11 -24.61 5.92
CA VAL A 371 -8.10 -23.89 4.65
C VAL A 371 -8.16 -24.87 3.47
N TYR A 372 -7.35 -25.93 3.49
CA TYR A 372 -7.39 -26.97 2.45
C TYR A 372 -8.76 -27.67 2.41
N SER A 373 -9.31 -28.02 3.57
CA SER A 373 -10.63 -28.66 3.67
C SER A 373 -11.76 -27.78 3.12
N TYR A 374 -11.70 -26.46 3.38
CA TYR A 374 -12.63 -25.48 2.81
C TYR A 374 -12.54 -25.44 1.28
N ARG A 375 -11.31 -25.42 0.73
CA ARG A 375 -11.10 -25.40 -0.73
C ARG A 375 -11.55 -26.68 -1.41
N ALA A 376 -11.43 -27.82 -0.73
CA ALA A 376 -11.97 -29.08 -1.20
C ALA A 376 -13.51 -29.11 -1.11
N ALA A 377 -14.11 -28.61 -0.02
CA ALA A 377 -15.55 -28.54 0.15
C ALA A 377 -16.22 -27.63 -0.91
N ALA A 378 -15.59 -26.50 -1.23
CA ALA A 378 -16.01 -25.57 -2.29
C ALA A 378 -15.81 -26.13 -3.71
N GLY A 379 -15.20 -27.31 -3.87
CA GLY A 379 -15.00 -27.99 -5.16
C GLY A 379 -13.86 -27.43 -6.02
N SER A 380 -13.02 -26.55 -5.46
CA SER A 380 -11.86 -25.98 -6.16
C SER A 380 -10.66 -26.93 -6.22
N VAL A 381 -10.52 -27.81 -5.23
CA VAL A 381 -9.39 -28.73 -5.03
C VAL A 381 -9.93 -30.14 -4.79
N LEU A 382 -9.17 -31.17 -5.16
CA LEU A 382 -9.56 -32.56 -4.96
C LEU A 382 -9.37 -33.00 -3.51
N PHE A 383 -10.29 -33.80 -2.99
CA PHE A 383 -10.12 -34.40 -1.67
C PHE A 383 -9.25 -35.68 -1.79
N PRO A 384 -8.18 -35.86 -0.98
CA PRO A 384 -7.26 -36.98 -1.14
C PRO A 384 -7.92 -38.36 -0.97
N TRP A 385 -9.00 -38.43 -0.20
CA TRP A 385 -9.62 -39.68 0.25
C TRP A 385 -10.93 -40.03 -0.46
N GLN A 386 -11.37 -39.26 -1.48
CA GLN A 386 -12.67 -39.51 -2.14
C GLN A 386 -12.66 -39.08 -3.62
N HIS A 387 -12.84 -40.06 -4.51
CA HIS A 387 -12.75 -39.90 -5.98
C HIS A 387 -14.11 -39.71 -6.68
N SER A 388 -15.23 -39.58 -5.96
CA SER A 388 -16.55 -39.35 -6.59
C SER A 388 -17.53 -38.52 -5.75
N SER A 389 -17.95 -37.41 -6.36
CA SER A 389 -19.21 -36.67 -6.23
C SER A 389 -19.89 -36.58 -4.86
N ARG A 390 -19.30 -35.84 -3.91
CA ARG A 390 -20.12 -35.10 -2.95
C ARG A 390 -20.58 -33.81 -3.65
N ALA A 391 -21.87 -33.46 -3.56
CA ALA A 391 -22.35 -32.18 -4.07
C ALA A 391 -21.52 -31.07 -3.43
N ALA A 392 -20.96 -30.15 -4.24
CA ALA A 392 -20.14 -29.06 -3.74
C ALA A 392 -20.91 -28.30 -2.67
N SER A 393 -20.35 -28.30 -1.45
CA SER A 393 -20.88 -27.56 -0.32
C SER A 393 -20.44 -26.10 -0.45
N LYS A 394 -21.18 -25.16 0.13
CA LYS A 394 -20.72 -23.77 0.25
C LYS A 394 -19.46 -23.63 1.14
N GLY A 395 -19.07 -24.69 1.87
CA GLY A 395 -17.86 -24.70 2.70
C GLY A 395 -17.95 -23.81 3.94
N THR A 396 -19.16 -23.43 4.37
CA THR A 396 -19.36 -22.42 5.42
C THR A 396 -18.88 -22.89 6.79
N VAL A 397 -19.08 -24.17 7.11
CA VAL A 397 -18.66 -24.76 8.40
C VAL A 397 -17.14 -24.86 8.47
N GLU A 398 -16.50 -25.29 7.38
CA GLU A 398 -15.05 -25.39 7.25
C GLU A 398 -14.38 -24.01 7.35
N ALA A 399 -14.95 -22.98 6.71
CA ALA A 399 -14.46 -21.61 6.85
C ALA A 399 -14.62 -21.08 8.29
N ARG A 400 -15.77 -21.31 8.94
CA ARG A 400 -15.99 -20.95 10.36
C ARG A 400 -15.00 -21.63 11.29
N PHE A 401 -14.67 -22.89 11.03
CA PHE A 401 -13.66 -23.61 11.79
C PHE A 401 -12.27 -22.94 11.69
N VAL A 402 -11.87 -22.47 10.51
CA VAL A 402 -10.61 -21.71 10.35
C VAL A 402 -10.64 -20.39 11.12
N TYR A 403 -11.77 -19.65 11.10
CA TYR A 403 -11.89 -18.40 11.84
C TYR A 403 -11.68 -18.55 13.35
N VAL A 404 -12.05 -19.68 13.94
CA VAL A 404 -11.80 -19.97 15.37
C VAL A 404 -10.29 -19.97 15.66
N PHE A 405 -9.48 -20.61 14.81
CA PHE A 405 -8.02 -20.60 14.97
C PHE A 405 -7.40 -19.24 14.69
N VAL A 406 -7.90 -18.50 13.69
CA VAL A 406 -7.48 -17.12 13.42
C VAL A 406 -7.68 -16.26 14.66
N LEU A 407 -8.89 -16.25 15.23
CA LEU A 407 -9.19 -15.49 16.45
C LEU A 407 -8.35 -15.96 17.64
N GLY A 408 -8.15 -17.26 17.79
CA GLY A 408 -7.30 -17.83 18.84
C GLY A 408 -5.86 -17.32 18.77
N ILE A 409 -5.24 -17.34 17.60
CA ILE A 409 -3.85 -16.87 17.38
C ILE A 409 -3.75 -15.35 17.57
N LEU A 410 -4.72 -14.59 17.04
CA LEU A 410 -4.74 -13.14 17.23
C LEU A 410 -4.91 -12.77 18.71
N PHE A 411 -5.73 -13.51 19.45
CA PHE A 411 -5.92 -13.31 20.88
C PHE A 411 -4.65 -13.61 21.69
N THR A 412 -3.92 -14.71 21.39
CA THR A 412 -2.66 -15.00 22.08
C THR A 412 -1.62 -13.91 21.83
N GLY A 413 -1.50 -13.45 20.58
CA GLY A 413 -0.58 -12.37 20.21
C GLY A 413 -0.94 -11.03 20.85
N ALA A 414 -2.21 -10.64 20.83
CA ALA A 414 -2.69 -9.40 21.46
C ALA A 414 -2.50 -9.42 22.99
N LYS A 415 -2.75 -10.58 23.63
CA LYS A 415 -2.50 -10.77 25.06
C LYS A 415 -1.02 -10.62 25.41
N ASP A 416 -0.13 -11.25 24.64
CA ASP A 416 1.32 -11.14 24.87
C ASP A 416 1.82 -9.71 24.65
N LEU A 417 1.27 -9.02 23.65
CA LEU A 417 1.57 -7.63 23.37
C LEU A 417 1.11 -6.69 24.49
N LEU A 418 -0.14 -6.84 24.95
CA LEU A 418 -0.67 -6.07 26.07
C LEU A 418 0.13 -6.31 27.36
N ARG A 419 0.52 -7.57 27.61
CA ARG A 419 1.36 -7.92 28.76
C ARG A 419 2.75 -7.28 28.68
N SER A 420 3.33 -7.21 27.48
CA SER A 420 4.63 -6.54 27.26
C SER A 420 4.58 -5.02 27.47
N GLN A 421 3.39 -4.42 27.41
CA GLN A 421 3.17 -2.99 27.68
C GLN A 421 2.92 -2.71 29.18
N LEU A 422 2.21 -3.60 29.87
CA LEU A 422 1.83 -3.43 31.28
C LEU A 422 2.93 -3.83 32.27
N VAL A 423 3.66 -4.90 31.96
CA VAL A 423 4.81 -5.32 32.72
C VAL A 423 6.02 -4.81 31.95
N SER A 424 7.01 -4.21 32.62
CA SER A 424 8.31 -3.84 32.03
C SER A 424 9.11 -5.11 31.63
N ALA A 425 8.50 -5.98 30.84
CA ALA A 425 8.95 -7.30 30.45
C ALA A 425 9.44 -7.24 29.01
N GLU A 426 10.75 -7.35 28.89
CA GLU A 426 11.55 -7.94 27.81
C GLU A 426 11.03 -7.79 26.36
N ALA A 427 11.83 -7.12 25.53
CA ALA A 427 11.65 -6.99 24.08
C ALA A 427 11.35 -8.33 23.34
N ARG A 428 11.71 -9.47 23.93
CA ARG A 428 11.38 -10.82 23.44
C ARG A 428 9.88 -11.12 23.48
N LEU A 429 9.17 -10.70 24.51
CA LEU A 429 7.71 -10.92 24.61
C LEU A 429 6.95 -10.09 23.58
N ARG A 430 7.34 -8.82 23.41
CA ARG A 430 6.78 -7.92 22.38
C ARG A 430 6.98 -8.46 20.97
N SER A 431 8.20 -8.86 20.63
CA SER A 431 8.52 -9.42 19.30
C SER A 431 7.82 -10.75 19.03
N ARG A 432 7.62 -11.60 20.05
CA ARG A 432 6.81 -12.82 19.95
C ARG A 432 5.34 -12.49 19.73
N GLY A 433 4.74 -11.59 20.53
CA GLY A 433 3.35 -11.19 20.38
C GLY A 433 3.06 -10.60 18.99
N LEU A 434 3.95 -9.76 18.47
CA LEU A 434 3.90 -9.24 17.10
C LEU A 434 3.93 -10.36 16.05
N TRP A 435 4.81 -11.35 16.22
CA TRP A 435 4.88 -12.48 15.31
C TRP A 435 3.62 -13.36 15.36
N GLU A 436 3.01 -13.53 16.54
CA GLU A 436 1.75 -14.24 16.67
C GLU A 436 0.61 -13.51 15.94
N VAL A 437 0.49 -12.18 16.10
CA VAL A 437 -0.46 -11.36 15.33
C VAL A 437 -0.20 -11.52 13.83
N TYR A 438 1.05 -11.43 13.40
CA TYR A 438 1.44 -11.65 12.01
C TYR A 438 1.01 -13.02 11.48
N SER A 439 1.24 -14.08 12.25
CA SER A 439 0.83 -15.45 11.87
C SER A 439 -0.68 -15.61 11.75
N GLY A 440 -1.47 -14.94 12.60
CA GLY A 440 -2.92 -14.92 12.52
C GLY A 440 -3.42 -14.20 11.26
N VAL A 441 -2.80 -13.08 10.89
CA VAL A 441 -3.10 -12.36 9.63
C VAL A 441 -2.74 -13.22 8.42
N VAL A 442 -1.60 -13.92 8.43
CA VAL A 442 -1.22 -14.84 7.34
C VAL A 442 -2.24 -15.97 7.17
N LEU A 443 -2.71 -16.57 8.27
CA LEU A 443 -3.74 -17.61 8.22
C LEU A 443 -5.06 -17.08 7.66
N LEU A 444 -5.45 -15.87 8.06
CA LEU A 444 -6.65 -15.21 7.55
C LEU A 444 -6.53 -14.90 6.04
N VAL A 445 -5.38 -14.39 5.59
CA VAL A 445 -5.12 -14.16 4.16
C VAL A 445 -5.13 -15.48 3.39
N ALA A 446 -4.56 -16.57 3.93
CA ALA A 446 -4.59 -17.89 3.31
C ALA A 446 -6.03 -18.42 3.12
N LEU A 447 -6.93 -18.14 4.08
CA LEU A 447 -8.35 -18.48 3.96
C LEU A 447 -9.04 -17.67 2.86
N LEU A 448 -8.71 -16.37 2.72
CA LEU A 448 -9.38 -15.47 1.78
C LEU A 448 -8.90 -15.66 0.33
N LEU A 449 -7.58 -15.83 0.12
CA LEU A 449 -7.01 -15.97 -1.22
C LEU A 449 -7.47 -17.26 -1.91
N ARG A 450 -7.93 -17.15 -3.17
CA ARG A 450 -8.30 -18.28 -4.02
C ARG A 450 -7.17 -19.31 -4.12
N ALA A 451 -7.53 -20.57 -4.41
CA ALA A 451 -6.58 -21.69 -4.41
C ALA A 451 -5.36 -21.45 -5.33
N HIS A 452 -5.55 -20.85 -6.51
CA HIS A 452 -4.46 -20.53 -7.44
C HIS A 452 -3.54 -19.39 -6.95
N ASN A 453 -3.97 -18.59 -5.96
CA ASN A 453 -3.21 -17.49 -5.35
C ASN A 453 -2.48 -17.89 -4.06
N LEU A 454 -2.67 -19.11 -3.55
CA LEU A 454 -1.88 -19.65 -2.43
C LEU A 454 -0.36 -19.70 -2.70
N PRO A 455 0.11 -20.02 -3.92
CA PRO A 455 1.52 -19.93 -4.28
C PRO A 455 2.05 -18.50 -4.18
N THR A 456 1.25 -17.48 -4.54
CA THR A 456 1.60 -16.07 -4.40
C THR A 456 1.86 -15.70 -2.94
N LEU A 457 1.02 -16.19 -2.02
CA LEU A 457 1.23 -16.02 -0.59
C LEU A 457 2.51 -16.72 -0.12
N ALA A 458 2.72 -17.98 -0.49
CA ALA A 458 3.90 -18.73 -0.09
C ALA A 458 5.20 -18.08 -0.59
N ALA A 459 5.19 -17.58 -1.83
CA ALA A 459 6.28 -16.82 -2.43
C ALA A 459 6.54 -15.48 -1.72
N CYS A 460 5.47 -14.77 -1.33
CA CYS A 460 5.56 -13.54 -0.53
C CYS A 460 6.32 -13.77 0.78
N LEU A 461 5.90 -14.79 1.54
CA LEU A 461 6.55 -15.16 2.81
C LEU A 461 7.98 -15.65 2.61
N LEU A 462 8.24 -16.37 1.51
CA LEU A 462 9.59 -16.83 1.17
C LEU A 462 10.51 -15.63 0.93
N VAL A 463 10.11 -14.69 0.06
CA VAL A 463 10.90 -13.49 -0.23
C VAL A 463 11.14 -12.65 1.03
N GLN A 464 10.12 -12.44 1.86
CA GLN A 464 10.28 -11.75 3.14
C GLN A 464 11.32 -12.44 4.04
N SER A 465 11.24 -13.76 4.17
CA SER A 465 12.16 -14.53 5.01
C SER A 465 13.60 -14.48 4.51
N LEU A 466 13.81 -14.60 3.19
CA LEU A 466 15.12 -14.55 2.56
C LEU A 466 15.75 -13.16 2.68
N MET A 467 14.98 -12.11 2.34
CA MET A 467 15.42 -10.73 2.44
C MET A 467 15.76 -10.34 3.89
N ALA A 468 14.92 -10.72 4.85
CA ALA A 468 15.15 -10.40 6.26
C ALA A 468 16.37 -11.10 6.84
N GLN A 469 16.59 -12.38 6.50
CA GLN A 469 17.69 -13.16 7.08
C GLN A 469 19.04 -12.84 6.43
N PHE A 470 19.08 -12.73 5.11
CA PHE A 470 20.35 -12.68 4.37
C PHE A 470 20.74 -11.29 3.90
N ILE A 471 19.79 -10.35 3.81
CA ILE A 471 20.04 -9.01 3.28
C ILE A 471 19.96 -7.96 4.38
N TRP A 472 18.75 -7.66 4.90
CA TRP A 472 18.58 -6.52 5.80
C TRP A 472 19.39 -6.65 7.10
N LYS A 473 19.40 -7.83 7.73
CA LYS A 473 20.20 -8.10 8.93
C LYS A 473 21.71 -8.02 8.72
N ARG A 474 22.20 -8.39 7.54
CA ARG A 474 23.64 -8.49 7.25
C ARG A 474 24.23 -7.18 6.75
N LEU A 475 23.46 -6.43 5.98
CA LEU A 475 23.93 -5.22 5.33
C LEU A 475 23.70 -3.96 6.17
N HIS A 476 23.02 -4.08 7.33
CA HIS A 476 22.74 -3.00 8.28
C HIS A 476 22.19 -1.74 7.59
N TYR A 477 21.22 -1.92 6.70
CA TYR A 477 20.52 -0.80 6.06
C TYR A 477 19.77 0.03 7.10
N ASP A 478 19.63 1.34 6.85
CA ASP A 478 18.93 2.26 7.73
C ASP A 478 17.39 2.02 7.75
N ALA A 479 16.69 2.57 8.75
CA ALA A 479 15.28 2.28 9.02
C ALA A 479 14.43 2.84 7.87
N ALA A 480 14.81 4.01 7.35
CA ALA A 480 14.20 4.61 6.17
C ALA A 480 14.40 3.73 4.92
N GLN A 481 15.64 3.30 4.63
CA GLN A 481 15.93 2.42 3.48
C GLN A 481 15.12 1.12 3.55
N THR A 482 15.13 0.48 4.72
CA THR A 482 14.38 -0.76 4.96
C THR A 482 12.88 -0.55 4.75
N THR A 483 12.34 0.58 5.22
CA THR A 483 10.93 0.94 5.07
C THR A 483 10.54 1.17 3.61
N ILE A 484 11.35 1.90 2.84
CA ILE A 484 11.09 2.13 1.41
C ILE A 484 11.08 0.81 0.64
N MET A 485 12.07 -0.07 0.90
CA MET A 485 12.11 -1.40 0.28
C MET A 485 10.86 -2.22 0.62
N HIS A 486 10.45 -2.28 1.89
CA HIS A 486 9.22 -2.99 2.29
C HIS A 486 7.97 -2.41 1.62
N TYR A 487 7.87 -1.08 1.48
CA TYR A 487 6.78 -0.43 0.77
C TYR A 487 6.74 -0.84 -0.70
N TRP A 488 7.88 -0.81 -1.41
CA TRP A 488 7.97 -1.20 -2.83
C TRP A 488 7.57 -2.66 -3.05
N PHE A 489 8.07 -3.56 -2.20
CA PHE A 489 7.64 -4.96 -2.24
C PHE A 489 6.14 -5.09 -1.96
N GLY A 490 5.59 -4.38 -0.96
CA GLY A 490 4.16 -4.36 -0.66
C GLY A 490 3.30 -3.96 -1.86
N GLN A 491 3.69 -2.90 -2.57
CA GLN A 491 2.99 -2.45 -3.79
C GLN A 491 3.15 -3.45 -4.94
N ALA A 492 4.32 -4.05 -5.14
CA ALA A 492 4.47 -5.09 -6.16
C ALA A 492 3.63 -6.33 -5.87
N PHE A 493 3.54 -6.76 -4.60
CA PHE A 493 2.71 -7.89 -4.18
C PHE A 493 1.20 -7.61 -4.23
N PHE A 494 0.78 -6.35 -4.24
CA PHE A 494 -0.60 -5.99 -4.60
C PHE A 494 -0.91 -6.44 -6.03
N TYR A 495 -0.02 -6.15 -6.99
CA TYR A 495 -0.18 -6.52 -8.39
C TYR A 495 0.10 -8.00 -8.67
N PHE A 496 1.06 -8.64 -8.00
CA PHE A 496 1.31 -10.09 -8.18
C PHE A 496 0.12 -10.99 -7.81
N GLN A 497 -0.87 -10.48 -7.07
CA GLN A 497 -2.13 -11.18 -6.78
C GLN A 497 -3.15 -11.14 -7.94
N GLY A 498 -2.85 -10.41 -9.01
CA GLY A 498 -3.76 -10.19 -10.14
C GLY A 498 -4.65 -8.95 -9.99
N ASN A 499 -4.43 -8.12 -8.94
CA ASN A 499 -5.15 -6.85 -8.81
C ASN A 499 -4.68 -5.85 -9.87
N SER A 500 -5.53 -4.89 -10.21
CA SER A 500 -5.20 -3.76 -11.08
C SER A 500 -5.82 -2.47 -10.55
N ASN A 501 -5.59 -1.35 -11.25
CA ASN A 501 -6.24 -0.07 -10.95
C ASN A 501 -7.69 0.03 -11.46
N ASN A 502 -8.25 -1.08 -11.97
CA ASN A 502 -9.64 -1.17 -12.40
C ASN A 502 -10.50 -1.84 -11.31
N ILE A 503 -11.61 -1.21 -10.95
CA ILE A 503 -12.57 -1.71 -9.95
C ILE A 503 -13.13 -3.09 -10.28
N ALA A 504 -13.17 -3.46 -11.56
CA ALA A 504 -13.61 -4.79 -12.00
C ALA A 504 -12.71 -5.93 -11.50
N THR A 505 -11.47 -5.63 -11.07
CA THR A 505 -10.55 -6.64 -10.53
C THR A 505 -10.73 -6.92 -9.05
N VAL A 506 -11.58 -6.15 -8.34
CA VAL A 506 -11.89 -6.41 -6.93
C VAL A 506 -12.78 -7.64 -6.81
N ASP A 507 -12.25 -8.70 -6.19
CA ASP A 507 -13.01 -9.92 -5.95
C ASP A 507 -13.93 -9.78 -4.74
N ILE A 508 -15.20 -9.46 -4.96
CA ILE A 508 -16.20 -9.31 -3.89
C ILE A 508 -16.61 -10.67 -3.30
N SER A 509 -16.39 -11.78 -4.02
CA SER A 509 -16.85 -13.10 -3.58
C SER A 509 -16.17 -13.57 -2.28
N VAL A 510 -14.96 -13.09 -2.01
CA VAL A 510 -14.20 -13.37 -0.78
C VAL A 510 -14.83 -12.76 0.47
N GLY A 511 -15.63 -11.69 0.31
CA GLY A 511 -16.38 -11.06 1.40
C GLY A 511 -17.43 -11.98 2.02
N PHE A 512 -17.81 -13.04 1.31
CA PHE A 512 -18.85 -13.98 1.73
C PHE A 512 -18.30 -15.29 2.31
N VAL A 513 -16.98 -15.42 2.45
CA VAL A 513 -16.36 -16.65 2.99
C VAL A 513 -16.83 -16.86 4.44
N GLY A 514 -17.51 -17.99 4.68
CA GLY A 514 -18.06 -18.35 6.00
C GLY A 514 -19.40 -17.69 6.37
N LEU A 515 -19.99 -16.88 5.49
CA LEU A 515 -21.30 -16.25 5.68
C LEU A 515 -22.41 -17.03 4.95
N GLU A 516 -23.56 -17.20 5.62
CA GLU A 516 -24.76 -17.81 5.00
C GLU A 516 -25.69 -16.76 4.41
N SER A 517 -25.69 -15.56 4.98
CA SER A 517 -26.49 -14.40 4.59
C SER A 517 -25.58 -13.17 4.45
N TYR A 518 -26.00 -12.21 3.63
CA TYR A 518 -25.25 -10.97 3.45
C TYR A 518 -25.28 -10.15 4.73
N VAL A 519 -24.09 -9.86 5.25
CA VAL A 519 -23.87 -8.88 6.32
C VAL A 519 -22.84 -7.90 5.80
N GLU A 520 -23.22 -6.63 5.75
CA GLU A 520 -22.44 -5.58 5.08
C GLU A 520 -21.03 -5.40 5.69
N ALA A 521 -20.93 -5.22 7.00
CA ALA A 521 -19.67 -4.89 7.65
C ALA A 521 -18.58 -5.98 7.51
N PRO A 522 -18.84 -7.28 7.78
CA PRO A 522 -17.86 -8.34 7.54
C PRO A 522 -17.50 -8.49 6.06
N ALA A 523 -18.47 -8.33 5.15
CA ALA A 523 -18.21 -8.47 3.72
C ALA A 523 -17.24 -7.38 3.21
N ILE A 524 -17.45 -6.12 3.62
CA ILE A 524 -16.55 -5.01 3.29
C ILE A 524 -15.16 -5.25 3.89
N PHE A 525 -15.10 -5.63 5.17
CA PHE A 525 -13.83 -5.85 5.87
C PHE A 525 -13.00 -6.98 5.22
N LEU A 526 -13.61 -8.13 4.95
CA LEU A 526 -12.93 -9.27 4.35
C LEU A 526 -12.49 -8.99 2.91
N THR A 527 -13.32 -8.28 2.13
CA THR A 527 -12.96 -7.86 0.76
C THR A 527 -11.77 -6.90 0.78
N ALA A 528 -11.80 -5.88 1.66
CA ALA A 528 -10.69 -4.95 1.80
C ALA A 528 -9.40 -5.67 2.24
N LEU A 529 -9.52 -6.60 3.20
CA LEU A 529 -8.39 -7.37 3.71
C LEU A 529 -7.75 -8.24 2.62
N SER A 530 -8.55 -8.90 1.77
CA SER A 530 -8.03 -9.70 0.67
C SER A 530 -7.40 -8.83 -0.43
N THR A 531 -8.02 -7.71 -0.79
CA THR A 531 -7.53 -6.84 -1.85
C THR A 531 -6.18 -6.20 -1.47
N TYR A 532 -6.04 -5.78 -0.21
CA TYR A 532 -4.83 -5.15 0.31
C TYR A 532 -3.90 -6.09 1.09
N ALA A 533 -4.06 -7.41 0.93
CA ALA A 533 -3.29 -8.42 1.65
C ALA A 533 -1.77 -8.27 1.43
N GLY A 534 -1.35 -7.90 0.21
CA GLY A 534 0.07 -7.74 -0.13
C GLY A 534 0.73 -6.62 0.68
N PRO A 535 0.29 -5.36 0.51
CA PRO A 535 0.78 -4.24 1.30
C PRO A 535 0.66 -4.46 2.82
N LEU A 536 -0.44 -5.06 3.28
CA LEU A 536 -0.65 -5.34 4.70
C LEU A 536 0.38 -6.32 5.26
N LEU A 537 0.62 -7.45 4.60
CA LEU A 537 1.59 -8.45 5.06
C LEU A 537 3.00 -7.87 5.11
N TRP A 538 3.38 -7.07 4.11
CA TRP A 538 4.68 -6.39 4.09
C TRP A 538 4.83 -5.33 5.18
N ALA A 539 3.76 -4.59 5.49
CA ALA A 539 3.75 -3.63 6.58
C ALA A 539 3.81 -4.31 7.96
N CYS A 540 3.04 -5.37 8.19
CA CYS A 540 3.13 -6.14 9.43
C CYS A 540 4.50 -6.79 9.63
N HIS A 541 5.11 -7.30 8.54
CA HIS A 541 6.47 -7.80 8.56
C HIS A 541 7.48 -6.69 8.90
N LEU A 542 7.33 -5.49 8.36
CA LEU A 542 8.18 -4.33 8.69
C LEU A 542 8.15 -4.00 10.18
N VAL A 543 6.97 -3.99 10.82
CA VAL A 543 6.85 -3.79 12.28
C VAL A 543 7.59 -4.88 13.04
N CYS A 544 7.38 -6.15 12.66
CA CYS A 544 8.05 -7.29 13.29
C CYS A 544 9.57 -7.20 13.13
N TYR A 545 10.05 -6.78 11.96
CA TYR A 545 11.47 -6.63 11.65
C TYR A 545 12.10 -5.51 12.49
N LEU A 546 11.54 -4.30 12.44
CA LEU A 546 12.05 -3.14 13.18
C LEU A 546 11.98 -3.33 14.69
N SER A 547 10.98 -4.06 15.21
CA SER A 547 10.84 -4.36 16.64
C SER A 547 11.77 -5.48 17.14
N SER A 548 12.18 -6.39 16.25
CA SER A 548 13.04 -7.54 16.58
C SER A 548 14.53 -7.19 16.66
N GLU A 549 14.97 -6.07 16.07
CA GLU A 549 16.38 -5.70 15.96
C GLU A 549 16.78 -4.82 17.14
N ARG A 550 17.47 -5.41 18.14
CA ARG A 550 17.76 -4.81 19.46
C ARG A 550 18.78 -3.66 19.40
N ASP A 551 19.62 -3.64 18.38
CA ASP A 551 20.76 -2.71 18.27
C ASP A 551 20.45 -1.42 17.51
N ARG A 552 19.23 -1.27 16.96
CA ARG A 552 18.82 -0.02 16.29
C ARG A 552 18.44 1.03 17.32
N SER A 553 18.67 2.30 16.96
CA SER A 553 18.28 3.47 17.76
C SER A 553 16.87 3.35 18.32
N SER A 554 16.65 3.90 19.51
CA SER A 554 15.37 3.87 20.27
C SER A 554 14.16 4.47 19.53
N GLY A 555 14.32 4.97 18.29
CA GLY A 555 13.27 5.53 17.45
C GLY A 555 13.09 4.84 16.09
N ALA A 556 13.62 3.63 15.87
CA ALA A 556 13.54 2.96 14.57
C ALA A 556 12.08 2.68 14.10
N LEU A 557 11.17 2.36 15.03
CA LEU A 557 9.73 2.21 14.71
C LEU A 557 9.10 3.55 14.36
N GLY A 558 9.39 4.62 15.11
CA GLY A 558 8.98 5.99 14.79
C GLY A 558 9.46 6.44 13.41
N HIS A 559 10.75 6.24 13.10
CA HIS A 559 11.33 6.54 11.77
C HIS A 559 10.64 5.76 10.65
N GLY A 560 10.40 4.46 10.86
CA GLY A 560 9.70 3.61 9.90
C GLY A 560 8.25 4.05 9.69
N CYS A 561 7.50 4.30 10.77
CA CYS A 561 6.12 4.78 10.70
C CYS A 561 6.00 6.08 9.89
N TYR A 562 6.88 7.03 10.22
CA TYR A 562 6.90 8.34 9.61
C TYR A 562 7.30 8.28 8.12
N CYS A 563 8.34 7.50 7.78
CA CYS A 563 8.73 7.25 6.40
C CYS A 563 7.61 6.56 5.60
N PHE A 564 6.93 5.58 6.19
CA PHE A 564 5.80 4.87 5.57
C PHE A 564 4.61 5.82 5.28
N ALA A 565 4.30 6.73 6.22
CA ALA A 565 3.28 7.76 6.02
C ALA A 565 3.65 8.70 4.86
N LEU A 566 4.91 9.16 4.80
CA LEU A 566 5.38 10.05 3.75
C LEU A 566 5.35 9.41 2.35
N LEU A 567 5.81 8.16 2.25
CA LEU A 567 5.83 7.38 1.01
C LEU A 567 4.43 7.25 0.40
N ARG A 568 3.39 7.27 1.23
CA ARG A 568 2.00 7.21 0.79
C ARG A 568 1.38 8.59 0.55
N SER A 569 1.67 9.57 1.40
CA SER A 569 1.06 10.89 1.30
C SER A 569 1.52 11.66 0.06
N VAL A 570 2.80 11.53 -0.33
CA VAL A 570 3.35 12.25 -1.50
C VAL A 570 2.62 11.87 -2.80
N PRO A 571 2.52 10.59 -3.20
CA PRO A 571 1.75 10.20 -4.39
C PRO A 571 0.27 10.54 -4.27
N ALA A 572 -0.35 10.37 -3.10
CA ALA A 572 -1.78 10.64 -2.90
C ALA A 572 -2.13 12.11 -3.18
N VAL A 573 -1.38 13.06 -2.61
CA VAL A 573 -1.62 14.50 -2.82
C VAL A 573 -1.31 14.90 -4.26
N PHE A 574 -0.21 14.40 -4.82
CA PHE A 574 0.14 14.65 -6.23
C PHE A 574 -0.98 14.15 -7.16
N TYR A 575 -1.51 12.96 -6.90
CA TYR A 575 -2.57 12.38 -7.70
C TYR A 575 -3.88 13.16 -7.61
N VAL A 576 -4.30 13.59 -6.41
CA VAL A 576 -5.50 14.41 -6.23
C VAL A 576 -5.37 15.75 -6.96
N LEU A 577 -4.20 16.40 -6.87
CA LEU A 577 -3.91 17.63 -7.63
C LEU A 577 -4.03 17.39 -9.13
N LEU A 578 -3.41 16.31 -9.61
CA LEU A 578 -3.43 15.94 -11.03
C LEU A 578 -4.85 15.66 -11.53
N VAL A 579 -5.64 14.88 -10.81
CA VAL A 579 -7.04 14.58 -11.18
C VAL A 579 -7.89 15.85 -11.18
N THR A 580 -7.64 16.79 -10.26
CA THR A 580 -8.33 18.09 -10.23
C THR A 580 -7.98 18.97 -11.44
N VAL A 581 -6.71 18.98 -11.85
CA VAL A 581 -6.23 19.70 -13.04
C VAL A 581 -6.74 19.03 -14.33
N LEU A 582 -6.64 17.71 -14.42
CA LEU A 582 -7.02 16.90 -15.58
C LEU A 582 -8.49 16.46 -15.58
N ARG A 583 -9.38 17.13 -14.84
CA ARG A 583 -10.81 16.75 -14.72
C ARG A 583 -11.57 16.68 -16.05
N TYR A 584 -11.12 17.39 -17.08
CA TYR A 584 -11.73 17.34 -18.42
C TYR A 584 -10.98 16.41 -19.39
N HIS A 585 -10.03 15.61 -18.90
CA HIS A 585 -9.30 14.65 -19.70
C HIS A 585 -10.21 13.48 -20.11
N LEU A 586 -10.01 12.95 -21.32
CA LEU A 586 -10.87 11.92 -21.93
C LEU A 586 -11.03 10.66 -21.05
N PHE A 587 -9.95 10.27 -20.36
CA PHE A 587 -9.90 9.07 -19.51
C PHE A 587 -10.21 9.34 -18.03
N ILE A 588 -10.86 10.46 -17.69
CA ILE A 588 -11.15 10.84 -16.29
C ILE A 588 -11.99 9.77 -15.57
N TRP A 589 -13.00 9.21 -16.24
CA TRP A 589 -13.93 8.25 -15.65
C TRP A 589 -13.45 6.79 -15.72
N SER A 590 -12.66 6.43 -16.73
CA SER A 590 -12.23 5.04 -16.96
C SER A 590 -10.90 4.69 -16.30
N VAL A 591 -9.98 5.67 -16.15
CA VAL A 591 -8.64 5.43 -15.61
C VAL A 591 -8.42 6.21 -14.33
N PHE A 592 -8.64 7.53 -14.35
CA PHE A 592 -8.26 8.38 -13.22
C PHE A 592 -9.18 8.22 -11.99
N SER A 593 -10.50 8.17 -12.20
CA SER A 593 -11.47 8.06 -11.10
C SER A 593 -11.40 6.72 -10.36
N PRO A 594 -11.33 5.55 -11.04
CA PRO A 594 -11.14 4.27 -10.35
C PRO A 594 -9.84 4.26 -9.54
N LYS A 595 -8.73 4.72 -10.12
CA LYS A 595 -7.45 4.83 -9.41
C LYS A 595 -7.54 5.78 -8.21
N LEU A 596 -8.27 6.90 -8.31
CA LEU A 596 -8.45 7.81 -7.17
C LEU A 596 -9.12 7.10 -5.98
N LEU A 597 -10.08 6.21 -6.23
CA LEU A 597 -10.71 5.38 -5.19
C LEU A 597 -9.71 4.39 -4.57
N TYR A 598 -8.88 3.75 -5.39
CA TYR A 598 -7.78 2.91 -4.88
C TYR A 598 -6.80 3.71 -4.04
N GLU A 599 -6.42 4.91 -4.48
CA GLU A 599 -5.51 5.80 -3.75
C GLU A 599 -6.10 6.19 -2.39
N ALA A 600 -7.40 6.49 -2.33
CA ALA A 600 -8.11 6.80 -1.09
C ALA A 600 -8.14 5.60 -0.12
N MET A 601 -8.48 4.41 -0.63
CA MET A 601 -8.47 3.19 0.18
C MET A 601 -7.06 2.81 0.64
N HIS A 602 -6.04 2.94 -0.21
CA HIS A 602 -4.64 2.77 0.20
C HIS A 602 -4.25 3.76 1.29
N THR A 603 -4.64 5.04 1.21
CA THR A 603 -4.38 5.99 2.30
C THR A 603 -5.06 5.60 3.61
N LEU A 604 -6.29 5.08 3.55
CA LEU A 604 -7.00 4.59 4.74
C LEU A 604 -6.29 3.39 5.37
N VAL A 605 -5.93 2.38 4.56
CA VAL A 605 -5.20 1.19 5.03
C VAL A 605 -3.85 1.58 5.63
N THR A 606 -3.09 2.46 4.96
CA THR A 606 -1.83 2.99 5.48
C THR A 606 -2.03 3.76 6.78
N ALA A 607 -3.08 4.57 6.92
CA ALA A 607 -3.36 5.28 8.17
C ALA A 607 -3.63 4.31 9.33
N LEU A 608 -4.41 3.25 9.12
CA LEU A 608 -4.65 2.20 10.12
C LEU A 608 -3.36 1.49 10.53
N ILE A 609 -2.49 1.20 9.55
CA ILE A 609 -1.16 0.63 9.80
C ILE A 609 -0.32 1.61 10.63
N CYS A 610 -0.27 2.90 10.28
CA CYS A 610 0.48 3.90 11.03
C CYS A 610 -0.03 4.03 12.48
N ILE A 611 -1.35 3.94 12.71
CA ILE A 611 -1.92 3.90 14.07
C ILE A 611 -1.41 2.66 14.85
N PHE A 612 -1.30 1.51 14.19
CA PHE A 612 -0.70 0.34 14.80
C PHE A 612 0.79 0.53 15.11
N PHE A 613 1.56 1.14 14.21
CA PHE A 613 2.97 1.50 14.46
C PHE A 613 3.11 2.43 15.67
N THR A 614 2.29 3.48 15.78
CA THR A 614 2.37 4.42 16.92
C THR A 614 1.97 3.77 18.24
N PHE A 615 0.97 2.89 18.22
CA PHE A 615 0.63 2.06 19.39
C PHE A 615 1.79 1.15 19.81
N MET A 616 2.61 0.67 18.86
CA MET A 616 3.79 -0.15 19.14
C MET A 616 5.01 0.62 19.62
N ASP A 617 5.11 1.89 19.24
CA ASP A 617 6.22 2.78 19.60
C ASP A 617 6.10 3.33 21.03
N GLN A 618 4.88 3.39 21.58
CA GLN A 618 4.65 3.77 22.98
C GLN A 618 5.43 2.83 23.91
N SER A 619 6.52 3.36 24.47
CA SER A 619 7.19 2.73 25.60
C SER A 619 6.36 3.06 26.85
N PRO A 620 6.20 2.13 27.83
CA PRO A 620 5.63 2.52 29.11
C PRO A 620 6.44 3.69 29.66
N PRO A 621 5.79 4.71 30.26
CA PRO A 621 6.51 5.81 30.85
C PRO A 621 7.51 5.20 31.84
N SER A 622 8.80 5.36 31.54
CA SER A 622 9.83 5.06 32.52
C SER A 622 9.42 5.83 33.77
N SER A 623 9.27 5.11 34.87
CA SER A 623 9.09 5.71 36.18
C SER A 623 10.30 6.59 36.42
N ARG A 624 10.19 7.87 36.05
CA ARG A 624 10.97 8.95 36.64
C ARG A 624 10.53 9.00 38.10
N ALA A 625 11.17 8.18 38.92
CA ALA A 625 11.19 8.28 40.37
C ALA A 625 12.65 8.39 40.77
#